data_AF-A0A2V1B4U9-F1
#
_entry.id   AF-A0A2V1B4U9-F1
#
_cell.length_a   1.000
_cell.length_b   1.000
_cell.length_c   1.000
_cell.angle_alpha   90.00
_cell.angle_beta   90.00
_cell.angle_gamma   90.00
#
_symmetry.space_group_name_H-M   'P 1'
#
loop_
_entity.id
_entity.type
_entity.pdbx_description
1 polymer ?
#
loop_
_entity_poly.entity_id
_entity_poly.type
_entity_poly.pdbx_seq_one_letter_code
_entity_poly.pdbx_strand_id
1 'polypeptide(L)'
;QRARNLMLGLWPDIDLSKIRDSLATHRPGYSFLSEPDNQLQMSFKLLSRRAFSKDGGFSLKGPGRRRALQYLKDRDDLVKHMFGAIHIPSGMPARGEELRIIRWADTVASPRNIFFRQGRLMLVFSYNKATTVSNKSFYIVRFPCPIMSRVMFNYLTFIRPFSDFLARQLQLTLASTTNPHLFTLHDTKTGCFSSNACLRSLQLSTQGCGFQPTIKLYRQVAISVVKKHIPAIIASFDPNAPTEYAMFLKMLAYQTGHTIQTHSRSYALDNNYPAKLQADLIDRYYQSSLLWHQF
;
A
#
# COMPACT_ATOMS: atom_id res chain seq x y z
N GLN A 1 11.15 -14.93 -1.10
CA GLN A 1 11.68 -15.68 -2.26
C GLN A 1 11.14 -15.21 -3.61
N ARG A 2 9.82 -15.27 -3.88
CA ARG A 2 9.24 -14.91 -5.21
C ARG A 2 9.72 -13.57 -5.78
N ALA A 3 9.69 -12.51 -4.97
CA ALA A 3 10.20 -11.19 -5.39
C ALA A 3 11.69 -11.22 -5.76
N ARG A 4 12.52 -11.98 -5.03
CA ARG A 4 13.96 -12.12 -5.34
C ARG A 4 14.18 -12.81 -6.70
N ASN A 5 13.41 -13.86 -6.98
CA ASN A 5 13.48 -14.55 -8.27
C ASN A 5 13.12 -13.61 -9.43
N LEU A 6 12.07 -12.81 -9.27
CA LEU A 6 11.65 -11.81 -10.25
C LEU A 6 12.63 -10.64 -10.40
N MET A 7 13.49 -10.41 -9.42
CA MET A 7 14.57 -9.44 -9.58
C MET A 7 15.81 -10.01 -10.29
N LEU A 8 15.80 -11.30 -10.69
CA LEU A 8 16.88 -11.92 -11.48
C LEU A 8 18.26 -11.78 -10.83
N GLY A 9 18.31 -11.89 -9.50
CA GLY A 9 19.52 -11.74 -8.70
C GLY A 9 19.90 -10.29 -8.35
N LEU A 10 19.17 -9.29 -8.86
CA LEU A 10 19.32 -7.90 -8.41
C LEU A 10 18.59 -7.73 -7.07
N TRP A 11 19.29 -7.33 -6.02
CA TRP A 11 18.62 -6.99 -4.76
C TRP A 11 19.31 -5.79 -4.14
N PRO A 12 19.03 -4.58 -4.64
CA PRO A 12 19.72 -3.39 -4.20
C PRO A 12 19.43 -3.13 -2.72
N ASP A 13 20.47 -2.80 -1.97
CA ASP A 13 20.35 -2.39 -0.57
C ASP A 13 19.94 -0.92 -0.53
N ILE A 14 18.64 -0.68 -0.43
CA ILE A 14 18.06 0.65 -0.47
C ILE A 14 17.61 1.02 0.93
N ASP A 15 18.15 2.13 1.41
CA ASP A 15 17.68 2.77 2.62
C ASP A 15 16.34 3.45 2.34
N LEU A 16 15.25 2.75 2.70
CA LEU A 16 13.89 3.27 2.53
C LEU A 16 13.67 4.57 3.30
N SER A 17 14.46 4.88 4.33
CA SER A 17 14.29 6.11 5.12
C SER A 17 14.55 7.38 4.32
N LYS A 18 15.31 7.26 3.22
CA LYS A 18 15.63 8.35 2.30
C LYS A 18 14.55 8.57 1.24
N ILE A 19 13.59 7.66 1.11
CA ILE A 19 12.49 7.79 0.13
C ILE A 19 11.57 8.92 0.56
N ARG A 20 11.47 9.92 -0.31
CA ARG A 20 10.54 11.05 -0.16
C ARG A 20 9.20 10.71 -0.80
N ASP A 21 8.13 11.09 -0.14
CA ASP A 21 6.80 10.92 -0.69
C ASP A 21 5.82 11.93 -0.10
N SER A 22 5.13 12.70 -0.97
CA SER A 22 4.16 13.68 -0.55
C SER A 22 2.78 13.07 -0.30
N LEU A 23 2.23 13.33 0.89
CA LEU A 23 0.86 13.00 1.26
C LEU A 23 -0.17 14.03 0.78
N ALA A 24 0.27 15.26 0.47
CA ALA A 24 -0.60 16.38 0.08
C ALA A 24 -0.68 16.59 -1.43
N THR A 25 0.34 16.15 -2.19
CA THR A 25 0.34 16.30 -3.65
C THR A 25 -0.65 15.33 -4.28
N HIS A 26 -1.58 15.85 -5.07
CA HIS A 26 -2.48 15.05 -5.90
C HIS A 26 -2.36 15.46 -7.36
N ARG A 27 -1.71 14.59 -8.16
CA ARG A 27 -1.55 14.79 -9.61
C ARG A 27 -1.68 13.46 -10.33
N PRO A 28 -2.45 13.32 -11.42
CA PRO A 28 -2.60 12.04 -12.11
C PRO A 28 -1.25 11.39 -12.46
N GLY A 29 -1.04 10.14 -12.06
CA GLY A 29 0.21 9.40 -12.24
C GLY A 29 1.31 9.70 -11.20
N TYR A 30 1.08 10.61 -10.26
CA TYR A 30 2.02 10.88 -9.18
C TYR A 30 2.11 9.70 -8.19
N SER A 31 3.24 9.61 -7.51
CA SER A 31 4.10 8.44 -7.35
C SER A 31 5.28 8.83 -6.47
N PHE A 32 5.68 8.07 -5.44
CA PHE A 32 7.04 8.20 -4.89
C PHE A 32 8.09 7.91 -5.98
N LEU A 33 7.71 7.13 -7.00
CA LEU A 33 8.53 6.91 -8.19
C LEU A 33 8.73 8.19 -9.01
N SER A 34 7.76 9.11 -8.96
CA SER A 34 7.74 10.35 -9.72
C SER A 34 8.39 11.51 -8.98
N GLU A 35 8.78 11.30 -7.72
CA GLU A 35 9.50 12.29 -6.91
C GLU A 35 10.96 12.41 -7.42
N PRO A 36 11.39 13.59 -7.92
CA PRO A 36 12.71 13.75 -8.53
C PRO A 36 13.86 13.37 -7.60
N ASP A 37 13.75 13.71 -6.32
CA ASP A 37 14.76 13.42 -5.30
C ASP A 37 15.03 11.92 -5.12
N ASN A 38 14.06 11.07 -5.44
CA ASN A 38 14.21 9.62 -5.30
C ASN A 38 14.97 8.97 -6.48
N GLN A 39 14.99 9.61 -7.65
CA GLN A 39 15.68 9.12 -8.87
C GLN A 39 15.25 7.69 -9.31
N LEU A 40 13.98 7.33 -9.11
CA LEU A 40 13.50 5.95 -9.30
C LEU A 40 12.86 5.63 -10.65
N GLN A 41 12.45 6.63 -11.43
CA GLN A 41 11.65 6.41 -12.65
C GLN A 41 12.30 5.43 -13.64
N MET A 42 13.64 5.43 -13.72
CA MET A 42 14.38 4.62 -14.68
C MET A 42 15.01 3.36 -14.07
N SER A 43 14.77 3.07 -12.79
CA SER A 43 15.41 1.96 -12.07
C SER A 43 15.11 0.60 -12.70
N PHE A 44 13.94 0.42 -13.30
CA PHE A 44 13.57 -0.81 -14.00
C PHE A 44 14.48 -1.15 -15.19
N LYS A 45 15.22 -0.18 -15.76
CA LYS A 45 16.20 -0.42 -16.82
C LYS A 45 17.31 -1.38 -16.39
N LEU A 46 17.68 -1.37 -15.10
CA LEU A 46 18.67 -2.31 -14.56
C LEU A 46 18.17 -3.75 -14.67
N LEU A 47 16.91 -3.98 -14.29
CA LEU A 47 16.26 -5.28 -14.40
C LEU A 47 16.08 -5.70 -15.87
N SER A 48 15.71 -4.75 -16.73
CA SER A 48 15.61 -4.98 -18.18
C SER A 48 16.95 -5.42 -18.78
N ARG A 49 18.05 -4.71 -18.51
CA ARG A 49 19.40 -5.09 -18.98
C ARG A 49 19.79 -6.49 -18.49
N ARG A 50 19.52 -6.80 -17.22
CA ARG A 50 19.79 -8.13 -16.65
C ARG A 50 18.98 -9.22 -17.35
N ALA A 51 17.69 -8.98 -17.61
CA ALA A 51 16.81 -9.94 -18.25
C ALA A 51 17.24 -10.29 -19.68
N PHE A 52 17.61 -9.29 -20.49
CA PHE A 52 18.03 -9.48 -21.89
C PHE A 52 19.53 -9.79 -22.06
N SER A 53 20.28 -9.93 -20.96
CA SER A 53 21.66 -10.45 -21.00
C SER A 53 21.70 -11.95 -21.33
N LYS A 54 22.89 -12.47 -21.67
CA LYS A 54 23.10 -13.92 -21.89
C LYS A 54 22.62 -14.76 -20.71
N ASP A 55 22.96 -14.34 -19.49
CA ASP A 55 22.56 -15.02 -18.25
C ASP A 55 21.06 -14.90 -17.96
N GLY A 56 20.44 -13.79 -18.39
CA GLY A 56 19.01 -13.57 -18.23
C GLY A 56 18.21 -14.45 -19.19
N GLY A 57 18.64 -14.54 -20.45
CA GLY A 57 18.08 -15.44 -21.47
C GLY A 57 16.72 -15.00 -22.02
N PHE A 58 16.32 -13.73 -21.84
CA PHE A 58 15.05 -13.23 -22.36
C PHE A 58 15.23 -12.84 -23.82
N SER A 59 14.19 -13.08 -24.61
CA SER A 59 14.07 -12.56 -25.98
C SER A 59 12.61 -12.30 -26.29
N LEU A 60 12.33 -11.39 -27.22
CA LEU A 60 10.97 -11.13 -27.70
C LEU A 60 10.48 -12.20 -28.69
N LYS A 61 11.42 -12.97 -29.28
CA LYS A 61 11.18 -14.03 -30.27
C LYS A 61 12.00 -15.28 -29.93
N GLY A 62 11.68 -16.40 -30.56
CA GLY A 62 12.42 -17.66 -30.38
C GLY A 62 12.36 -18.22 -28.96
N PRO A 63 13.34 -19.05 -28.55
CA PRO A 63 13.29 -19.80 -27.28
C PRO A 63 13.16 -18.91 -26.04
N GLY A 64 13.83 -17.74 -26.03
CA GLY A 64 13.80 -16.77 -24.91
C GLY A 64 12.43 -16.10 -24.69
N ARG A 65 11.52 -16.15 -25.67
CA ARG A 65 10.14 -15.64 -25.53
C ARG A 65 9.36 -16.39 -24.46
N ARG A 66 9.56 -17.71 -24.34
CA ARG A 66 8.88 -18.53 -23.32
C ARG A 66 9.25 -18.08 -21.91
N ARG A 67 10.52 -17.74 -21.69
CA ARG A 67 11.02 -17.23 -20.40
C ARG A 67 10.44 -15.86 -20.07
N ALA A 68 10.36 -14.97 -21.06
CA ALA A 68 9.71 -13.66 -20.91
C ALA A 68 8.22 -13.77 -20.56
N LEU A 69 7.49 -14.70 -21.18
CA LEU A 69 6.09 -14.99 -20.85
C LEU A 69 5.95 -15.60 -19.44
N GLN A 70 6.84 -16.53 -19.09
CA GLN A 70 6.83 -17.14 -17.75
C GLN A 70 7.08 -16.09 -16.66
N TYR A 71 7.99 -15.15 -16.89
CA TYR A 71 8.24 -14.04 -15.98
C TYR A 71 6.97 -13.23 -15.65
N LEU A 72 6.10 -12.99 -16.65
CA LEU A 72 4.84 -12.28 -16.42
C LEU A 72 3.85 -13.09 -15.60
N LYS A 73 3.80 -14.41 -15.80
CA LYS A 73 3.00 -15.33 -14.97
C LYS A 73 3.51 -15.37 -13.53
N ASP A 74 4.83 -15.46 -13.35
CA ASP A 74 5.47 -15.45 -12.04
C ASP A 74 5.24 -14.11 -11.31
N ARG A 75 5.20 -12.99 -12.06
CA ARG A 75 4.80 -11.68 -11.53
C ARG A 75 3.37 -11.72 -11.03
N ASP A 76 2.43 -12.24 -11.81
CA ASP A 76 1.04 -12.31 -11.38
C ASP A 76 0.88 -13.17 -10.13
N ASP A 77 1.65 -14.25 -10.02
CA ASP A 77 1.69 -15.06 -8.81
C ASP A 77 2.28 -14.32 -7.62
N LEU A 78 3.35 -13.52 -7.80
CA LEU A 78 3.82 -12.62 -6.74
C LEU A 78 2.69 -11.69 -6.27
N VAL A 79 2.01 -11.04 -7.21
CA VAL A 79 0.93 -10.09 -6.91
C VAL A 79 -0.21 -10.77 -6.15
N LYS A 80 -0.58 -12.02 -6.52
CA LYS A 80 -1.55 -12.83 -5.76
C LYS A 80 -1.11 -12.99 -4.32
N HIS A 81 0.11 -13.45 -4.08
CA HIS A 81 0.61 -13.68 -2.72
C HIS A 81 0.77 -12.39 -1.91
N MET A 82 1.07 -11.25 -2.55
CA MET A 82 1.13 -9.96 -1.87
C MET A 82 -0.23 -9.58 -1.28
N PHE A 83 -1.35 -10.00 -1.86
CA PHE A 83 -2.67 -9.72 -1.29
C PHE A 83 -2.80 -10.31 0.11
N GLY A 84 -2.59 -11.63 0.28
CA GLY A 84 -2.63 -12.28 1.59
C GLY A 84 -1.57 -11.73 2.54
N ALA A 85 -0.36 -11.51 2.03
CA ALA A 85 0.77 -11.01 2.82
C ALA A 85 0.66 -9.52 3.20
N ILE A 86 -0.26 -8.76 2.61
CA ILE A 86 -0.67 -7.44 3.11
C ILE A 86 -1.87 -7.60 4.03
N HIS A 87 -2.85 -8.42 3.67
CA HIS A 87 -4.10 -8.54 4.40
C HIS A 87 -3.93 -9.08 5.83
N ILE A 88 -3.02 -10.04 6.03
CA ILE A 88 -2.81 -10.70 7.32
C ILE A 88 -1.97 -9.86 8.29
N PRO A 89 -0.76 -9.39 7.92
CA PRO A 89 0.11 -8.73 8.89
C PRO A 89 -0.17 -7.22 9.04
N SER A 90 -0.98 -6.56 8.21
CA SER A 90 -1.11 -5.08 8.27
C SER A 90 -2.06 -4.56 9.36
N GLY A 91 -2.24 -5.28 10.48
CA GLY A 91 -3.15 -4.90 11.56
C GLY A 91 -4.59 -5.40 11.35
N MET A 92 -5.57 -4.60 11.82
CA MET A 92 -6.99 -4.94 11.66
C MET A 92 -7.37 -5.05 10.17
N PRO A 93 -7.82 -6.24 9.71
CA PRO A 93 -7.96 -6.51 8.28
C PRO A 93 -8.98 -5.59 7.62
N ALA A 94 -8.57 -4.95 6.52
CA ALA A 94 -9.44 -4.14 5.67
C ALA A 94 -10.62 -4.97 5.13
N ARG A 95 -11.69 -4.34 4.65
CA ARG A 95 -12.66 -5.13 3.87
C ARG A 95 -11.96 -5.63 2.61
N GLY A 96 -12.24 -6.88 2.21
CA GLY A 96 -11.58 -7.51 1.06
C GLY A 96 -11.64 -6.63 -0.19
N GLU A 97 -12.79 -6.01 -0.44
CA GLU A 97 -13.01 -5.12 -1.58
C GLU A 97 -12.18 -3.83 -1.50
N GLU A 98 -12.06 -3.22 -0.33
CA GLU A 98 -11.28 -2.00 -0.12
C GLU A 98 -9.79 -2.26 -0.35
N LEU A 99 -9.29 -3.43 0.07
CA LEU A 99 -7.91 -3.82 -0.19
C LEU A 99 -7.68 -4.16 -1.67
N ARG A 100 -8.63 -4.84 -2.31
CA ARG A 100 -8.52 -5.31 -3.70
C ARG A 100 -8.29 -4.17 -4.69
N ILE A 101 -8.86 -2.99 -4.42
CA ILE A 101 -8.81 -1.83 -5.32
C ILE A 101 -7.78 -0.77 -4.92
N ILE A 102 -6.82 -1.08 -4.03
CA ILE A 102 -5.79 -0.10 -3.64
C ILE A 102 -4.95 0.36 -4.82
N ARG A 103 -4.57 1.63 -4.79
CA ARG A 103 -3.83 2.30 -5.86
C ARG A 103 -2.41 2.65 -5.44
N TRP A 104 -1.47 2.47 -6.36
CA TRP A 104 -0.05 2.80 -6.16
C TRP A 104 0.33 4.18 -6.74
N ALA A 105 -0.53 4.73 -7.59
CA ALA A 105 -0.38 6.04 -8.20
C ALA A 105 -1.73 6.76 -8.22
N ASP A 106 -1.65 8.08 -8.17
CA ASP A 106 -2.82 8.95 -8.16
C ASP A 106 -3.57 8.86 -9.49
N THR A 107 -4.89 8.99 -9.42
CA THR A 107 -5.75 9.13 -10.61
C THR A 107 -6.36 10.52 -10.62
N VAL A 108 -7.00 10.89 -11.74
CA VAL A 108 -7.79 12.13 -11.82
C VAL A 108 -8.85 12.20 -10.73
N ALA A 109 -9.51 11.07 -10.46
CA ALA A 109 -10.66 11.02 -9.56
C ALA A 109 -10.30 10.83 -8.07
N SER A 110 -9.12 10.28 -7.76
CA SER A 110 -8.79 9.94 -6.37
C SER A 110 -7.28 9.90 -6.13
N PRO A 111 -6.84 10.28 -4.92
CA PRO A 111 -5.47 10.02 -4.49
C PRO A 111 -5.23 8.50 -4.36
N ARG A 112 -3.96 8.13 -4.40
CA ARG A 112 -3.53 6.75 -4.19
C ARG A 112 -3.67 6.30 -2.75
N ASN A 113 -3.45 5.01 -2.53
CA ASN A 113 -3.51 4.40 -1.20
C ASN A 113 -2.13 4.06 -0.65
N ILE A 114 -1.10 3.97 -1.49
CA ILE A 114 0.24 3.51 -1.09
C ILE A 114 1.19 4.69 -1.03
N PHE A 115 1.84 4.85 0.12
CA PHE A 115 2.81 5.92 0.35
C PHE A 115 4.03 5.40 1.13
N PHE A 116 5.14 6.12 1.06
CA PHE A 116 6.32 5.90 1.91
C PHE A 116 6.51 7.05 2.90
N ARG A 117 6.77 6.75 4.17
CA ARG A 117 7.11 7.77 5.17
C ARG A 117 8.12 7.21 6.16
N GLN A 118 9.23 7.93 6.36
CA GLN A 118 10.26 7.58 7.35
C GLN A 118 10.72 6.10 7.25
N GLY A 119 10.94 5.60 6.02
CA GLY A 119 11.42 4.24 5.80
C GLY A 119 10.36 3.15 5.82
N ARG A 120 9.09 3.52 5.89
CA ARG A 120 7.97 2.59 6.04
C ARG A 120 6.96 2.79 4.93
N LEU A 121 6.43 1.69 4.42
CA LEU A 121 5.26 1.74 3.56
C LEU A 121 4.00 1.89 4.42
N MET A 122 3.11 2.76 3.99
CA MET A 122 1.80 2.96 4.61
C MET A 122 0.67 2.84 3.59
N LEU A 123 -0.43 2.24 4.04
CA LEU A 123 -1.66 2.09 3.28
C LEU A 123 -2.72 3.02 3.86
N VAL A 124 -3.15 4.00 3.09
CA VAL A 124 -4.10 5.03 3.50
C VAL A 124 -5.46 4.75 2.83
N PHE A 125 -6.50 4.67 3.64
CA PHE A 125 -7.89 4.45 3.21
C PHE A 125 -8.75 5.62 3.69
N SER A 126 -9.39 6.33 2.76
CA SER A 126 -10.40 7.33 3.09
C SER A 126 -11.78 6.68 3.12
N TYR A 127 -12.53 6.93 4.19
CA TYR A 127 -13.92 6.51 4.32
C TYR A 127 -14.80 7.73 4.37
N ASN A 128 -15.65 7.87 3.36
CA ASN A 128 -16.70 8.87 3.34
C ASN A 128 -18.03 8.14 3.57
N LYS A 129 -18.41 7.94 4.84
CA LYS A 129 -19.80 7.57 5.15
C LYS A 129 -20.63 8.85 5.09
N ALA A 130 -21.17 9.16 3.91
CA ALA A 130 -22.21 10.17 3.78
C ALA A 130 -23.50 9.59 4.35
N THR A 131 -23.72 9.74 5.66
CA THR A 131 -25.08 9.67 6.22
C THR A 131 -25.55 11.09 6.45
N THR A 132 -26.83 11.34 6.17
CA THR A 132 -27.51 12.66 6.12
C THR A 132 -27.39 13.50 7.40
N VAL A 133 -26.83 12.95 8.48
CA VAL A 133 -26.74 13.58 9.80
C VAL A 133 -25.27 13.80 10.24
N SER A 134 -24.27 13.24 9.58
CA SER A 134 -22.87 13.57 9.89
C SER A 134 -21.93 13.38 8.71
N ASN A 135 -21.36 14.47 8.20
CA ASN A 135 -20.27 14.47 7.22
C ASN A 135 -18.94 14.00 7.87
N LYS A 136 -18.93 12.76 8.39
CA LYS A 136 -17.79 12.14 9.07
C LYS A 136 -16.97 11.35 8.06
N SER A 137 -16.18 12.07 7.25
CA SER A 137 -15.04 11.47 6.58
C SER A 137 -13.91 11.24 7.58
N PHE A 138 -13.32 10.05 7.56
CA PHE A 138 -12.15 9.68 8.38
C PHE A 138 -11.18 8.81 7.59
N TYR A 139 -9.93 8.77 8.03
CA TYR A 139 -8.88 7.96 7.43
C TYR A 139 -8.60 6.73 8.28
N ILE A 140 -8.20 5.64 7.65
CA ILE A 140 -7.55 4.51 8.29
C ILE A 140 -6.19 4.34 7.66
N VAL A 141 -5.13 4.33 8.47
CA VAL A 141 -3.78 4.04 8.01
C VAL A 141 -3.33 2.69 8.54
N ARG A 142 -2.67 1.91 7.69
CA ARG A 142 -2.11 0.60 8.05
C ARG A 142 -0.66 0.54 7.63
N PHE A 143 0.18 -0.07 8.47
CA PHE A 143 1.58 -0.30 8.16
C PHE A 143 1.82 -1.80 8.00
N PRO A 144 2.08 -2.29 6.78
CA PRO A 144 2.54 -3.65 6.58
C PRO A 144 3.90 -3.87 7.26
N CYS A 145 4.24 -5.12 7.51
CA CYS A 145 5.52 -5.47 8.15
C CYS A 145 6.74 -4.97 7.33
N PRO A 146 7.92 -4.78 7.95
CA PRO A 146 9.09 -4.23 7.27
C PRO A 146 9.54 -5.01 6.02
N ILE A 147 9.44 -6.34 6.07
CA ILE A 147 9.73 -7.20 4.91
C ILE A 147 8.80 -6.87 3.74
N MET A 148 7.52 -6.65 4.02
CA MET A 148 6.55 -6.28 3.00
C MET A 148 6.83 -4.90 2.41
N SER A 149 7.28 -3.93 3.22
CA SER A 149 7.70 -2.62 2.72
C SER A 149 8.81 -2.75 1.66
N ARG A 150 9.82 -3.60 1.90
CA ARG A 150 10.91 -3.86 0.94
C ARG A 150 10.43 -4.60 -0.32
N VAL A 151 9.57 -5.61 -0.16
CA VAL A 151 8.99 -6.34 -1.30
C VAL A 151 8.16 -5.43 -2.18
N MET A 152 7.31 -4.60 -1.57
CA MET A 152 6.45 -3.63 -2.25
C MET A 152 7.26 -2.55 -2.95
N PHE A 153 8.32 -2.05 -2.32
CA PHE A 153 9.25 -1.13 -2.94
C PHE A 153 9.85 -1.75 -4.22
N ASN A 154 10.45 -2.95 -4.12
CA ASN A 154 11.05 -3.60 -5.27
C ASN A 154 10.03 -3.93 -6.37
N TYR A 155 8.81 -4.31 -5.96
CA TYR A 155 7.72 -4.57 -6.89
C TYR A 155 7.35 -3.31 -7.68
N LEU A 156 7.10 -2.19 -7.01
CA LEU A 156 6.67 -0.95 -7.65
C LEU A 156 7.78 -0.30 -8.47
N THR A 157 9.02 -0.34 -7.98
CA THR A 157 10.17 0.35 -8.60
C THR A 157 10.78 -0.42 -9.78
N PHE A 158 10.84 -1.75 -9.71
CA PHE A 158 11.55 -2.57 -10.70
C PHE A 158 10.65 -3.56 -11.41
N ILE A 159 10.01 -4.46 -10.66
CA ILE A 159 9.31 -5.63 -11.23
C ILE A 159 8.14 -5.18 -12.09
N ARG A 160 7.26 -4.35 -11.55
CA ARG A 160 6.06 -3.85 -12.23
C ARG A 160 6.40 -3.07 -13.50
N PRO A 161 7.19 -1.98 -13.47
CA PRO A 161 7.51 -1.23 -14.69
C PRO A 161 8.22 -2.08 -15.74
N PHE A 162 9.08 -3.01 -15.33
CA PHE A 162 9.68 -3.98 -16.26
C PHE A 162 8.63 -4.94 -16.85
N SER A 163 7.71 -5.47 -16.04
CA SER A 163 6.62 -6.32 -16.52
C SER A 163 5.69 -5.57 -17.50
N ASP A 164 5.37 -4.32 -17.22
CA ASP A 164 4.51 -3.50 -18.07
C ASP A 164 5.22 -3.12 -19.38
N PHE A 165 6.54 -2.88 -19.34
CA PHE A 165 7.37 -2.79 -20.54
C PHE A 165 7.35 -4.09 -21.34
N LEU A 166 7.59 -5.23 -20.69
CA LEU A 166 7.69 -6.53 -21.33
C LEU A 166 6.36 -6.96 -21.97
N ALA A 167 5.23 -6.75 -21.28
CA ALA A 167 3.90 -7.05 -21.80
C ALA A 167 3.58 -6.25 -23.08
N ARG A 168 3.99 -4.97 -23.14
CA ARG A 168 3.86 -4.14 -24.35
C ARG A 168 4.74 -4.64 -25.49
N GLN A 169 6.01 -4.96 -25.21
CA GLN A 169 6.93 -5.50 -26.23
C GLN A 169 6.50 -6.87 -26.76
N LEU A 170 5.85 -7.68 -25.93
CA LEU A 170 5.29 -8.98 -26.32
C LEU A 170 3.91 -8.87 -26.97
N GLN A 171 3.35 -7.66 -27.08
CA GLN A 171 2.02 -7.34 -27.65
C GLN A 171 0.84 -8.00 -26.91
N LEU A 172 0.99 -8.25 -25.60
CA LEU A 172 -0.07 -8.84 -24.77
C LEU A 172 -1.09 -7.80 -24.30
N THR A 173 -0.68 -6.55 -24.19
CA THR A 173 -1.54 -5.42 -23.85
C THR A 173 -1.26 -4.24 -24.77
N LEU A 174 -2.34 -3.64 -25.26
CA LEU A 174 -2.32 -2.45 -26.11
C LEU A 174 -2.63 -1.17 -25.30
N ALA A 175 -2.72 -1.26 -23.97
CA ALA A 175 -3.04 -0.10 -23.15
C ALA A 175 -1.87 0.91 -23.18
N SER A 176 -2.18 2.14 -23.57
CA SER A 176 -1.26 3.29 -23.50
C SER A 176 -1.03 3.75 -22.06
N THR A 177 -2.01 3.52 -21.18
CA THR A 177 -2.02 3.97 -19.78
C THR A 177 -1.78 2.83 -18.80
N THR A 178 -0.92 3.06 -17.81
CA THR A 178 -0.67 2.10 -16.73
C THR A 178 -1.88 2.01 -15.79
N ASN A 179 -2.30 0.79 -15.47
CA ASN A 179 -3.37 0.56 -14.49
C ASN A 179 -2.95 1.10 -13.11
N PRO A 180 -3.75 1.97 -12.44
CA PRO A 180 -3.37 2.57 -11.16
C PRO A 180 -3.51 1.63 -9.97
N HIS A 181 -4.15 0.47 -10.13
CA HIS A 181 -4.34 -0.49 -9.05
C HIS A 181 -3.08 -1.31 -8.78
N LEU A 182 -2.95 -1.83 -7.55
CA LEU A 182 -1.82 -2.68 -7.18
C LEU A 182 -1.99 -4.11 -7.69
N PHE A 183 -3.19 -4.68 -7.54
CA PHE A 183 -3.46 -6.10 -7.77
C PHE A 183 -3.93 -6.38 -9.19
N THR A 184 -3.07 -6.11 -10.17
CA THR A 184 -3.38 -6.22 -11.61
C THR A 184 -2.79 -7.49 -12.21
N LEU A 185 -3.43 -8.00 -13.27
CA LEU A 185 -2.88 -9.07 -14.11
C LEU A 185 -2.14 -8.48 -15.31
N HIS A 186 -1.08 -9.16 -15.77
CA HIS A 186 -0.25 -8.70 -16.89
C HIS A 186 -0.96 -8.60 -18.24
N ASP A 187 -2.06 -9.33 -18.42
CA ASP A 187 -2.84 -9.45 -19.67
C ASP A 187 -4.15 -8.64 -19.67
N THR A 188 -4.45 -7.96 -18.56
CA THR A 188 -5.67 -7.15 -18.42
C THR A 188 -5.36 -5.65 -18.50
N LYS A 189 -6.16 -4.90 -19.27
CA LYS A 189 -5.99 -3.44 -19.41
C LYS A 189 -6.30 -2.69 -18.11
N THR A 190 -7.43 -3.00 -17.48
CA THR A 190 -7.95 -2.30 -16.28
C THR A 190 -8.38 -3.27 -15.17
N GLY A 191 -8.24 -4.57 -15.39
CA GLY A 191 -8.66 -5.61 -14.45
C GLY A 191 -7.82 -5.61 -13.17
N CYS A 192 -8.50 -5.83 -12.06
CA CYS A 192 -7.88 -6.23 -10.80
C CYS A 192 -8.28 -7.67 -10.50
N PHE A 193 -7.59 -8.31 -9.56
CA PHE A 193 -7.99 -9.63 -9.07
C PHE A 193 -9.46 -9.67 -8.67
N SER A 194 -10.11 -10.79 -8.94
CA SER A 194 -11.45 -11.08 -8.45
C SER A 194 -11.43 -11.35 -6.94
N SER A 195 -12.59 -11.24 -6.30
CA SER A 195 -12.76 -11.62 -4.90
C SER A 195 -12.37 -13.08 -4.64
N ASN A 196 -12.60 -13.98 -5.60
CA ASN A 196 -12.19 -15.38 -5.54
C ASN A 196 -10.66 -15.54 -5.57
N ALA A 197 -9.95 -14.76 -6.40
CA ALA A 197 -8.49 -14.77 -6.42
C ALA A 197 -7.90 -14.25 -5.10
N CYS A 198 -8.53 -13.22 -4.51
CA CYS A 198 -8.17 -12.71 -3.18
C CYS A 198 -8.37 -13.77 -2.09
N LEU A 199 -9.50 -14.48 -2.11
CA LEU A 199 -9.78 -15.57 -1.18
C LEU A 199 -8.76 -16.70 -1.33
N ARG A 200 -8.46 -17.12 -2.56
CA ARG A 200 -7.47 -18.16 -2.81
C ARG A 200 -6.09 -17.77 -2.29
N SER A 201 -5.68 -16.51 -2.44
CA SER A 201 -4.43 -16.04 -1.84
C SER A 201 -4.44 -16.15 -0.32
N LEU A 202 -5.54 -15.79 0.33
CA LEU A 202 -5.67 -15.91 1.78
C LEU A 202 -5.53 -17.38 2.21
N GLN A 203 -6.25 -18.27 1.56
CA GLN A 203 -6.21 -19.71 1.81
C GLN A 203 -4.80 -20.30 1.63
N LEU A 204 -4.09 -19.89 0.58
CA LEU A 204 -2.69 -20.26 0.35
C LEU A 204 -1.78 -19.80 1.51
N SER A 205 -2.00 -18.59 2.04
CA SER A 205 -1.26 -18.08 3.19
C SER A 205 -1.61 -18.77 4.50
N THR A 206 -2.76 -19.43 4.59
CA THR A 206 -3.26 -20.14 5.78
C THR A 206 -3.28 -21.66 5.60
N GLN A 207 -2.51 -22.22 4.65
CA GLN A 207 -2.48 -23.67 4.41
C GLN A 207 -2.01 -24.49 5.63
N GLY A 208 -1.15 -23.90 6.47
CA GLY A 208 -0.71 -24.52 7.73
C GLY A 208 -1.71 -24.37 8.88
N CYS A 209 -2.81 -23.63 8.69
CA CYS A 209 -3.86 -23.50 9.70
C CYS A 209 -4.82 -24.69 9.59
N GLY A 210 -5.33 -25.19 10.72
CA GLY A 210 -6.33 -26.27 10.75
C GLY A 210 -7.70 -25.92 10.13
N PHE A 211 -7.84 -24.72 9.54
CA PHE A 211 -9.03 -24.27 8.83
C PHE A 211 -8.66 -23.27 7.73
N GLN A 212 -9.53 -23.18 6.71
CA GLN A 212 -9.36 -22.29 5.56
C GLN A 212 -10.34 -21.11 5.65
N PRO A 213 -9.91 -19.94 6.16
CA PRO A 213 -10.83 -18.83 6.38
C PRO A 213 -11.28 -18.17 5.09
N THR A 214 -12.55 -17.75 5.07
CA THR A 214 -12.98 -16.69 4.15
C THR A 214 -12.38 -15.35 4.58
N ILE A 215 -12.31 -14.37 3.67
CA ILE A 215 -11.87 -13.00 4.02
C ILE A 215 -12.69 -12.42 5.17
N LYS A 216 -14.02 -12.65 5.16
CA LYS A 216 -14.93 -12.19 6.23
C LYS A 216 -14.64 -12.91 7.55
N LEU A 217 -14.44 -14.23 7.52
CA LEU A 217 -14.15 -15.02 8.71
C LEU A 217 -12.80 -14.63 9.33
N TYR A 218 -11.75 -14.53 8.51
CA TYR A 218 -10.43 -14.07 8.95
C TYR A 218 -10.53 -12.72 9.66
N ARG A 219 -11.32 -11.79 9.11
CA ARG A 219 -11.56 -10.49 9.75
C ARG A 219 -12.19 -10.61 11.13
N GLN A 220 -13.20 -11.46 11.29
CA GLN A 220 -13.82 -11.65 12.61
C GLN A 220 -12.86 -12.29 13.60
N VAL A 221 -12.09 -13.29 13.16
CA VAL A 221 -11.04 -13.91 13.98
C VAL A 221 -10.01 -12.89 14.42
N ALA A 222 -9.48 -12.08 13.49
CA ALA A 222 -8.50 -11.04 13.80
C ALA A 222 -9.05 -10.02 14.82
N ILE A 223 -10.30 -9.59 14.66
CA ILE A 223 -10.97 -8.69 15.62
C ILE A 223 -11.07 -9.35 17.00
N SER A 224 -11.46 -10.61 17.07
CA SER A 224 -11.56 -11.36 18.33
C SER A 224 -10.19 -11.53 19.00
N VAL A 225 -9.13 -11.78 18.22
CA VAL A 225 -7.74 -11.85 18.72
C VAL A 225 -7.33 -10.51 19.32
N VAL A 226 -7.52 -9.39 18.61
CA VAL A 226 -7.20 -8.05 19.14
C VAL A 226 -7.98 -7.78 20.43
N LYS A 227 -9.28 -8.07 20.46
CA LYS A 227 -10.12 -7.87 21.64
C LYS A 227 -9.65 -8.64 22.87
N LYS A 228 -9.19 -9.88 22.67
CA LYS A 228 -8.81 -10.78 23.76
C LYS A 228 -7.36 -10.59 24.20
N HIS A 229 -6.45 -10.40 23.25
CA HIS A 229 -5.01 -10.48 23.49
C HIS A 229 -4.30 -9.12 23.41
N ILE A 230 -4.92 -8.11 22.80
CA ILE A 230 -4.34 -6.79 22.68
C ILE A 230 -5.37 -5.70 23.06
N PRO A 231 -5.96 -5.76 24.27
CA PRO A 231 -6.95 -4.78 24.71
C PRO A 231 -6.38 -3.36 24.74
N ALA A 232 -5.05 -3.22 24.89
CA ALA A 232 -4.33 -1.96 24.79
C ALA A 232 -4.57 -1.23 23.45
N ILE A 233 -4.72 -1.95 22.32
CA ILE A 233 -5.05 -1.35 21.02
C ILE A 233 -6.46 -0.72 21.04
N ILE A 234 -7.41 -1.33 21.75
CA ILE A 234 -8.81 -0.91 21.75
C ILE A 234 -9.05 0.22 22.76
N ALA A 235 -8.45 0.13 23.95
CA ALA A 235 -8.66 1.10 25.02
C ALA A 235 -8.01 2.47 24.73
N SER A 236 -6.96 2.52 23.89
CA SER A 236 -6.15 3.73 23.66
C SER A 236 -6.44 4.47 22.36
N PHE A 237 -7.26 3.91 21.46
CA PHE A 237 -7.40 4.44 20.09
C PHE A 237 -8.76 5.12 19.85
N ASP A 238 -8.85 6.41 20.19
CA ASP A 238 -9.89 7.30 19.66
C ASP A 238 -9.30 8.23 18.57
N PRO A 239 -9.69 8.08 17.29
CA PRO A 239 -9.24 8.94 16.21
C PRO A 239 -9.55 10.42 16.41
N ASN A 240 -10.58 10.74 17.20
CA ASN A 240 -11.02 12.11 17.48
C ASN A 240 -10.53 12.63 18.84
N ALA A 241 -9.82 11.80 19.62
CA ALA A 241 -9.26 12.27 20.88
C ALA A 241 -8.28 13.42 20.59
N PRO A 242 -8.41 14.55 21.30
CA PRO A 242 -7.51 15.67 21.12
C PRO A 242 -6.09 15.24 21.50
N THR A 243 -5.13 15.51 20.62
CA THR A 243 -3.71 15.36 20.94
C THR A 243 -3.33 16.29 22.09
N GLU A 244 -2.25 15.97 22.83
CA GLU A 244 -1.70 16.88 23.85
C GLU A 244 -1.43 18.28 23.29
N TYR A 245 -0.96 18.35 22.04
CA TYR A 245 -0.78 19.61 21.33
C TYR A 245 -2.12 20.31 21.01
N ALA A 246 -3.17 19.59 20.60
CA ALA A 246 -4.50 20.17 20.45
C ALA A 246 -5.10 20.62 21.78
N MET A 247 -4.79 19.93 22.89
CA MET A 247 -5.15 20.37 24.24
C MET A 247 -4.39 21.63 24.65
N PHE A 248 -3.10 21.73 24.32
CA PHE A 248 -2.29 22.93 24.51
C PHE A 248 -2.81 24.12 23.68
N LEU A 249 -3.13 23.93 22.40
CA LEU A 249 -3.75 24.97 21.57
C LEU A 249 -5.14 25.36 22.09
N LYS A 250 -5.93 24.41 22.61
CA LYS A 250 -7.21 24.68 23.26
C LYS A 250 -7.02 25.49 24.54
N MET A 251 -5.98 25.20 25.32
CA MET A 251 -5.59 25.98 26.51
C MET A 251 -5.17 27.40 26.12
N LEU A 252 -4.36 27.57 25.07
CA LEU A 252 -3.99 28.88 24.53
C LEU A 252 -5.21 29.65 23.99
N ALA A 253 -6.14 28.98 23.32
CA ALA A 253 -7.39 29.59 22.83
C ALA A 253 -8.26 30.09 23.98
N TYR A 254 -8.34 29.33 25.09
CA TYR A 254 -8.99 29.79 26.32
C TYR A 254 -8.25 30.98 26.96
N GLN A 255 -6.92 30.97 26.97
CA GLN A 255 -6.10 32.08 27.50
C GLN A 255 -6.20 33.35 26.66
N THR A 256 -6.49 33.24 25.37
CA THR A 256 -6.62 34.37 24.42
C THR A 256 -8.06 34.81 24.17
N GLY A 257 -9.04 34.17 24.83
CA GLY A 257 -10.45 34.59 24.78
C GLY A 257 -11.23 34.17 23.53
N HIS A 258 -10.75 33.19 22.77
CA HIS A 258 -11.44 32.71 21.56
C HIS A 258 -12.34 31.48 21.82
N THR A 259 -13.53 31.43 21.22
CA THR A 259 -14.50 30.32 21.37
C THR A 259 -14.11 29.06 20.57
N ILE A 260 -14.13 27.91 21.24
CA ILE A 260 -13.55 26.64 20.76
C ILE A 260 -14.34 25.90 19.68
N GLN A 261 -15.62 26.20 19.50
CA GLN A 261 -16.49 25.42 18.60
C GLN A 261 -16.08 25.50 17.12
N THR A 262 -15.25 26.47 16.74
CA THR A 262 -14.77 26.67 15.36
C THR A 262 -13.26 26.42 15.20
N HIS A 263 -12.51 26.25 16.29
CA HIS A 263 -11.04 26.43 16.28
C HIS A 263 -10.18 25.15 16.21
N SER A 264 -10.68 23.99 16.67
CA SER A 264 -9.85 22.76 16.71
C SER A 264 -9.48 22.19 15.34
N ARG A 265 -10.14 22.64 14.26
CA ARG A 265 -9.90 22.17 12.89
C ARG A 265 -8.94 23.03 12.09
N SER A 266 -8.62 24.26 12.53
CA SER A 266 -8.12 25.30 11.61
C SER A 266 -6.76 25.88 11.98
N TYR A 267 -6.30 25.78 13.23
CA TYR A 267 -5.19 26.60 13.70
C TYR A 267 -3.78 25.98 13.66
N ALA A 268 -3.62 24.73 13.23
CA ALA A 268 -2.30 24.12 13.06
C ALA A 268 -2.36 22.84 12.20
N LEU A 269 -3.02 22.90 11.05
CA LEU A 269 -2.91 21.81 10.07
C LEU A 269 -1.61 22.01 9.29
N ASP A 270 -0.75 21.00 9.29
CA ASP A 270 0.41 20.99 8.42
C ASP A 270 -0.07 20.73 6.98
N ASN A 271 0.21 21.68 6.08
CA ASN A 271 -0.17 21.61 4.67
C ASN A 271 0.48 20.44 3.92
N ASN A 272 1.51 19.82 4.50
CA ASN A 272 2.11 18.59 3.97
C ASN A 272 1.23 17.35 4.18
N TYR A 273 0.14 17.48 4.93
CA TYR A 273 -0.76 16.40 5.30
C TYR A 273 -2.22 16.70 4.91
N PRO A 274 -3.03 15.68 4.55
CA PRO A 274 -4.46 15.86 4.37
C PRO A 274 -5.12 16.43 5.63
N ALA A 275 -6.12 17.28 5.47
CA ALA A 275 -6.74 18.04 6.57
C ALA A 275 -7.24 17.19 7.76
N LYS A 276 -7.56 15.91 7.54
CA LYS A 276 -8.02 14.98 8.60
C LYS A 276 -7.05 13.82 8.86
N LEU A 277 -5.85 13.85 8.27
CA LEU A 277 -4.81 12.85 8.47
C LEU A 277 -3.48 13.53 8.75
N GLN A 278 -3.31 13.98 9.99
CA GLN A 278 -2.10 14.67 10.45
C GLN A 278 -1.06 13.67 10.98
N ALA A 279 0.18 14.13 11.18
CA ALA A 279 1.33 13.31 11.55
C ALA A 279 1.10 12.48 12.83
N ASP A 280 0.49 13.08 13.85
CA ASP A 280 0.17 12.43 15.13
C ASP A 280 -0.76 11.23 14.97
N LEU A 281 -1.75 11.33 14.08
CA LEU A 281 -2.72 10.27 13.83
C LEU A 281 -2.05 9.12 13.08
N ILE A 282 -1.15 9.44 12.13
CA ILE A 282 -0.33 8.46 11.42
C ILE A 282 0.55 7.69 12.42
N ASP A 283 1.19 8.39 13.36
CA ASP A 283 2.08 7.77 14.35
C ASP A 283 1.30 6.87 15.32
N ARG A 284 0.09 7.25 15.72
CA ARG A 284 -0.81 6.37 16.50
C ARG A 284 -1.19 5.10 15.73
N TYR A 285 -1.54 5.21 14.44
CA TYR A 285 -1.78 4.04 13.58
C TYR A 285 -0.55 3.13 13.43
N TYR A 286 0.64 3.72 13.42
CA TYR A 286 1.89 2.98 13.39
C TYR A 286 2.09 2.16 14.67
N GLN A 287 1.88 2.75 15.84
CA GLN A 287 1.97 2.02 17.12
C GLN A 287 0.98 0.85 17.19
N SER A 288 -0.26 1.04 16.74
CA SER A 288 -1.24 -0.06 16.67
C SER A 288 -0.80 -1.18 15.72
N SER A 289 -0.19 -0.83 14.58
CA SER A 289 0.33 -1.83 13.63
C SER A 289 1.53 -2.58 14.21
N LEU A 290 2.41 -1.91 14.97
CA LEU A 290 3.54 -2.55 15.65
C LEU A 290 3.10 -3.57 16.70
N LEU A 291 2.12 -3.22 17.53
CA LEU A 291 1.55 -4.15 18.52
C LEU A 291 0.95 -5.39 17.86
N TRP A 292 0.30 -5.22 16.70
CA TRP A 292 -0.20 -6.36 15.93
C TRP A 292 0.92 -7.24 15.38
N HIS A 293 2.02 -6.66 14.88
CA HIS A 293 3.15 -7.43 14.33
C HIS A 293 3.89 -8.28 15.37
N GLN A 294 3.72 -8.00 16.68
CA GLN A 294 4.35 -8.76 17.76
C GLN A 294 3.61 -10.06 18.09
N PHE A 295 2.37 -10.21 17.60
CA PHE A 295 1.52 -11.39 17.82
C PHE A 295 1.51 -12.29 16.57
#